data_AF-A0A6I4QD07-F1
#
_entry.id   AF-A0A6I4QD07-F1
#
_cell.length_a   1.000
_cell.length_b   1.000
_cell.length_c   1.000
_cell.angle_alpha   90.00
_cell.angle_beta   90.00
_cell.angle_gamma   90.00
#
_symmetry.space_group_name_H-M   'P 1'
#
loop_
_entity.id
_entity.type
_entity.pdbx_description
1 polymer ?
#
loop_
_entity_poly.entity_id
_entity_poly.type
_entity_poly.pdbx_seq_one_letter_code
_entity_poly.pdbx_strand_id
1 'polypeptide(L)'
;MQEVIMQTKQEYKAFIDEENCIGCGKCIRVCPTDAIVGSKQVLHTILPQLCTSCSNCINTCPTDCITLSTLGTVLSESEELALTEKKQQRLNHNQLVPPTILFPRTTPVANKASTSVDRKQSIADAIARVKAKKNLAK
;
A
#
# COMPACT_ATOMS: atom_id res chain seq x y z
N MET A 1 -19.50 -38.77 0.63
CA MET A 1 -19.17 -38.84 2.07
C MET A 1 -17.66 -38.67 2.20
N GLN A 2 -17.20 -37.43 2.33
CA GLN A 2 -15.89 -37.03 2.86
C GLN A 2 -16.01 -35.54 3.15
N GLU A 3 -16.14 -35.23 4.44
CA GLU A 3 -16.38 -33.90 4.98
C GLU A 3 -15.11 -33.06 4.83
N VAL A 4 -15.24 -31.91 4.19
CA VAL A 4 -14.21 -30.87 4.16
C VAL A 4 -14.21 -30.24 5.55
N ILE A 5 -13.35 -30.76 6.43
CA ILE A 5 -13.12 -30.17 7.75
C ILE A 5 -12.46 -28.80 7.52
N MET A 6 -13.25 -27.74 7.63
CA MET A 6 -12.75 -26.37 7.75
C MET A 6 -11.97 -26.25 9.06
N GLN A 7 -10.67 -26.55 9.00
CA GLN A 7 -9.75 -26.29 10.10
C GLN A 7 -9.51 -24.79 10.14
N THR A 8 -10.18 -24.10 11.06
CA THR A 8 -9.85 -22.75 11.50
C THR A 8 -8.45 -22.79 12.11
N LYS A 9 -7.45 -22.64 11.24
CA LYS A 9 -6.03 -22.66 11.57
C LYS A 9 -5.72 -21.44 12.43
N GLN A 10 -5.58 -21.64 13.73
CA GLN A 10 -5.11 -20.59 14.64
C GLN A 10 -3.71 -20.15 14.22
N GLU A 11 -3.57 -18.91 13.74
CA GLU A 11 -2.29 -18.36 13.31
C GLU A 11 -1.56 -17.72 14.47
N TYR A 12 -0.62 -18.47 15.06
CA TYR A 12 0.37 -17.92 15.98
C TYR A 12 1.45 -17.19 15.18
N LYS A 13 1.85 -16.00 15.64
CA LYS A 13 2.91 -15.20 15.02
C LYS A 13 3.82 -14.64 16.10
N ALA A 14 5.10 -14.58 15.78
CA ALA A 14 6.07 -14.04 16.71
C ALA A 14 6.01 -12.50 16.70
N PHE A 15 6.13 -11.91 17.88
CA PHE A 15 6.17 -10.48 18.15
C PHE A 15 7.44 -10.15 18.93
N ILE A 16 8.08 -9.02 18.62
CA ILE A 16 9.28 -8.54 19.30
C ILE A 16 8.89 -7.34 20.14
N ASP A 17 9.22 -7.40 21.43
CA ASP A 17 9.11 -6.25 22.32
C ASP A 17 10.27 -5.27 22.06
N GLU A 18 9.90 -4.06 21.61
CA GLU A 18 10.84 -3.03 21.14
C GLU A 18 11.67 -2.47 22.30
N GLU A 19 11.08 -2.37 23.50
CA GLU A 19 11.74 -1.82 24.70
C GLU A 19 12.92 -2.70 25.17
N ASN A 20 12.82 -4.01 24.92
CA ASN A 20 13.78 -5.02 25.37
C ASN A 20 14.71 -5.51 24.24
N CYS A 21 14.52 -5.03 23.01
CA CYS A 21 15.29 -5.46 21.85
C CYS A 21 16.57 -4.64 21.69
N ILE A 22 17.72 -5.24 22.03
CA ILE A 22 19.04 -4.59 21.92
C ILE A 22 19.66 -4.63 20.51
N GLY A 23 18.94 -5.14 19.51
CA GLY A 23 19.46 -5.22 18.14
C GLY A 23 20.62 -6.21 17.92
N CYS A 24 20.65 -7.33 18.66
CA CYS A 24 21.76 -8.30 18.59
C CYS A 24 21.87 -9.07 17.25
N GLY A 25 20.78 -9.18 16.49
CA GLY A 25 20.75 -9.84 15.18
C GLY A 25 20.85 -11.36 15.17
N LYS A 26 20.82 -12.04 16.33
CA LYS A 26 20.84 -13.52 16.41
C LYS A 26 19.57 -14.15 15.82
N CYS A 27 18.42 -13.51 16.04
CA CYS A 27 17.12 -13.97 15.55
C CYS A 27 17.05 -14.06 14.01
N ILE A 28 17.70 -13.14 13.28
CA ILE A 28 17.75 -13.17 11.80
C ILE A 28 18.42 -14.46 11.32
N ARG A 29 19.54 -14.87 11.93
CA ARG A 29 20.33 -16.02 11.47
C ARG A 29 19.64 -17.37 11.65
N VAL A 30 18.72 -17.46 12.62
CA VAL A 30 18.03 -18.72 12.95
C VAL A 30 16.68 -18.86 12.26
N CYS A 31 16.18 -17.77 11.65
CA CYS A 31 14.87 -17.77 11.02
C CYS A 31 14.92 -18.59 9.71
N PRO A 32 14.15 -19.69 9.58
CA PRO A 32 14.19 -20.52 8.38
C PRO A 32 13.50 -19.88 7.17
N THR A 33 12.66 -18.86 7.39
CA THR A 33 11.88 -18.18 6.34
C THR A 33 12.28 -16.72 6.16
N ASP A 34 13.35 -16.28 6.81
CA ASP A 34 13.82 -14.88 6.80
C ASP A 34 12.70 -13.86 7.11
N ALA A 35 11.77 -14.23 7.99
CA ALA A 35 10.63 -13.39 8.36
C ALA A 35 11.02 -12.18 9.23
N ILE A 36 12.28 -12.03 9.63
CA ILE A 36 12.74 -11.01 10.57
C ILE A 36 13.59 -9.98 9.82
N VAL A 37 13.20 -8.72 9.91
CA VAL A 37 13.88 -7.60 9.27
C VAL A 37 14.57 -6.75 10.33
N GLY A 38 15.81 -6.33 10.07
CA GLY A 38 16.58 -5.50 10.97
C GLY A 38 18.06 -5.49 10.59
N SER A 39 18.87 -4.81 11.40
CA SER A 39 20.33 -4.80 11.29
C SER A 39 20.96 -4.85 12.68
N LYS A 40 22.28 -5.03 12.73
CA LYS A 40 23.03 -4.93 13.99
C LYS A 40 22.83 -3.54 14.59
N GLN A 41 22.60 -3.49 15.91
CA GLN A 41 22.36 -2.25 16.67
C GLN A 41 21.08 -1.49 16.24
N VAL A 42 20.16 -2.17 15.56
CA VAL A 42 18.85 -1.62 15.18
C VAL A 42 17.76 -2.56 15.68
N LEU A 43 16.60 -2.00 16.00
CA LEU A 43 15.39 -2.74 16.36
C LEU A 43 15.01 -3.70 15.22
N HIS A 44 14.56 -4.89 15.61
CA HIS A 44 14.14 -5.93 14.67
C HIS A 44 12.62 -6.02 14.65
N THR A 45 12.05 -6.34 13.50
CA THR A 45 10.59 -6.48 13.31
C THR A 45 10.28 -7.78 12.58
N ILE A 46 9.20 -8.45 12.97
CA ILE A 46 8.77 -9.72 12.36
C ILE A 46 7.64 -9.44 11.36
N LEU A 47 7.78 -9.97 10.15
CA LEU A 47 6.75 -9.95 9.13
C LEU A 47 5.78 -11.14 9.35
N PRO A 48 4.54 -10.89 9.79
CA PRO A 48 3.61 -11.98 10.13
C PRO A 48 3.24 -12.84 8.92
N GLN A 49 3.29 -12.29 7.71
CA GLN A 49 3.00 -13.01 6.47
C GLN A 49 4.01 -14.13 6.18
N LEU A 50 5.28 -13.96 6.58
CA LEU A 50 6.35 -14.95 6.36
C LEU A 50 6.63 -15.80 7.61
N CYS A 51 6.09 -15.41 8.76
CA CYS A 51 6.30 -16.12 10.01
C CYS A 51 5.49 -17.42 10.04
N THR A 52 6.19 -18.55 10.13
CA THR A 52 5.63 -19.91 10.23
C THR A 52 5.46 -20.40 11.67
N SER A 53 5.69 -19.53 12.66
CA SER A 53 5.65 -19.88 14.10
C SER A 53 6.54 -21.07 14.50
N CYS A 54 7.74 -21.17 13.93
CA CYS A 54 8.69 -22.24 14.28
C CYS A 54 9.36 -22.11 15.65
N SER A 55 9.17 -20.98 16.37
CA SER A 55 9.71 -20.68 17.71
C SER A 55 11.24 -20.59 17.87
N ASN A 56 12.03 -20.84 16.81
CA ASN A 56 13.50 -20.79 16.87
C ASN A 56 14.07 -19.44 17.35
N CYS A 57 13.41 -18.33 17.01
CA CYS A 57 13.84 -16.99 17.40
C CYS A 57 13.75 -16.72 18.90
N ILE A 58 12.82 -17.36 19.61
CA ILE A 58 12.62 -17.21 21.07
C ILE A 58 13.87 -17.72 21.78
N ASN A 59 14.26 -18.97 21.51
CA ASN A 59 15.36 -19.63 22.20
C ASN A 59 16.73 -18.99 21.93
N THR A 60 16.89 -18.24 20.82
CA THR A 60 18.18 -17.61 20.50
C THR A 60 18.31 -16.18 21.04
N CYS A 61 17.22 -15.57 21.50
CA CYS A 61 17.23 -14.18 21.92
C CYS A 61 17.92 -14.05 23.30
N PRO A 62 18.99 -13.26 23.44
CA PRO A 62 19.70 -13.14 24.71
C PRO A 62 18.93 -12.33 25.77
N THR A 63 17.92 -11.56 25.35
CA THR A 63 17.08 -10.74 26.23
C THR A 63 15.66 -11.29 26.35
N ASP A 64 15.37 -12.45 25.75
CA ASP A 64 14.05 -13.09 25.74
C ASP A 64 12.89 -12.17 25.30
N CYS A 65 13.18 -11.15 24.49
CA CYS A 65 12.22 -10.12 24.08
C CYS A 65 11.23 -10.57 22.98
N ILE A 66 11.10 -11.88 22.68
CA ILE A 66 10.29 -12.39 21.58
C ILE A 66 9.19 -13.30 22.13
N THR A 67 7.93 -13.02 21.78
CA THR A 67 6.76 -13.78 22.23
C THR A 67 5.95 -14.30 21.05
N LEU A 68 5.22 -15.41 21.22
CA LEU A 68 4.25 -15.88 20.24
C LEU A 68 2.86 -15.42 20.67
N SER A 69 2.23 -14.62 19.82
CA SER A 69 0.87 -14.14 20.01
C SER A 69 -0.03 -14.65 18.88
N THR A 70 -1.29 -14.93 19.18
CA THR A 70 -2.30 -15.17 18.15
C THR A 70 -2.61 -13.83 17.49
N LEU A 71 -2.22 -13.65 16.22
CA LEU A 71 -2.72 -12.52 15.45
C LEU A 71 -4.15 -12.84 15.03
N GLY A 72 -5.08 -12.59 15.96
CA GLY A 72 -6.50 -12.65 15.68
C GLY A 72 -6.90 -11.42 14.86
N THR A 73 -6.88 -11.52 13.54
CA THR A 73 -7.82 -10.71 12.74
C THR A 73 -9.15 -11.43 12.75
N VAL A 74 -9.91 -11.26 13.83
CA VAL A 74 -11.35 -11.30 13.70
C VAL A 74 -11.73 -9.84 13.46
N LEU A 75 -11.76 -9.42 12.19
CA LEU A 75 -12.69 -8.36 11.85
C LEU A 75 -14.05 -9.04 11.90
N SER A 76 -14.83 -8.72 12.91
CA SER A 76 -16.23 -9.11 12.93
C SER A 76 -16.89 -8.56 11.65
N GLU A 77 -17.84 -9.29 11.06
CA GLU A 77 -18.58 -8.83 9.87
C GLU A 77 -19.15 -7.41 10.09
N SER A 78 -19.46 -7.06 11.34
CA SER A 78 -19.86 -5.72 11.79
C SER A 78 -18.81 -4.62 11.62
N GLU A 79 -17.52 -4.90 11.82
CA GLU A 79 -16.45 -3.89 11.66
C GLU A 79 -16.16 -3.58 10.20
N GLU A 80 -16.30 -4.58 9.32
CA GLU A 80 -16.10 -4.44 7.88
C GLU A 80 -17.21 -3.60 7.23
N LEU A 81 -18.48 -3.79 7.64
CA LEU A 81 -19.58 -2.88 7.25
C LEU A 81 -19.36 -1.45 7.75
N ALA A 82 -18.93 -1.27 9.00
CA ALA A 82 -18.67 0.07 9.55
C ALA A 82 -17.54 0.82 8.84
N LEU A 83 -16.50 0.11 8.37
CA LEU A 83 -15.43 0.68 7.55
C LEU A 83 -15.93 1.05 6.14
N THR A 84 -16.83 0.25 5.58
CA THR A 84 -17.44 0.48 4.26
C THR A 84 -18.37 1.70 4.28
N GLU A 85 -19.17 1.85 5.33
CA GLU A 85 -20.03 3.02 5.57
C GLU A 85 -19.20 4.29 5.77
N LYS A 86 -18.13 4.26 6.57
CA LYS A 86 -17.21 5.40 6.74
C LYS A 86 -16.54 5.78 5.42
N LYS A 87 -16.21 4.80 4.57
CA LYS A 87 -15.65 5.05 3.23
C LYS A 87 -16.67 5.70 2.30
N GLN A 88 -17.93 5.26 2.31
CA GLN A 88 -19.03 5.88 1.57
C GLN A 88 -19.34 7.29 2.07
N GLN A 89 -19.32 7.54 3.38
CA GLN A 89 -19.51 8.87 3.95
C GLN A 89 -18.38 9.83 3.54
N ARG A 90 -17.12 9.38 3.50
CA ARG A 90 -16.00 10.20 3.00
C ARG A 90 -16.12 10.49 1.51
N LEU A 91 -16.57 9.54 0.70
CA LEU A 91 -16.86 9.76 -0.72
C LEU A 91 -17.99 10.78 -0.92
N ASN A 92 -19.08 10.68 -0.15
CA ASN A 92 -20.19 11.62 -0.20
C ASN A 92 -19.81 13.02 0.32
N HIS A 93 -18.96 13.12 1.35
CA HIS A 93 -18.45 14.40 1.84
C HIS A 93 -17.51 15.07 0.82
N ASN A 94 -16.66 14.30 0.15
CA ASN A 94 -15.76 14.79 -0.91
C ASN A 94 -16.51 15.15 -2.22
N GLN A 95 -17.82 14.90 -2.28
CA GLN A 95 -18.71 15.34 -3.34
C GLN A 95 -19.46 16.64 -2.98
N LEU A 96 -19.54 16.99 -1.70
CA LEU A 96 -20.16 18.24 -1.19
C LEU A 96 -19.14 19.32 -0.82
N VAL A 97 -17.91 18.93 -0.49
CA VAL A 97 -16.76 19.83 -0.52
C VAL A 97 -16.18 19.69 -1.92
N PRO A 98 -16.38 20.67 -2.83
CA PRO A 98 -15.71 20.63 -4.12
C PRO A 98 -14.19 20.50 -3.88
N PRO A 99 -13.41 19.97 -4.85
CA PRO A 99 -11.95 19.89 -4.77
C PRO A 99 -11.29 21.29 -4.85
N THR A 100 -11.76 22.24 -4.04
CA THR A 100 -11.32 23.63 -3.97
C THR A 100 -10.25 23.82 -2.90
N ILE A 101 -9.51 22.76 -2.58
CA ILE A 101 -8.15 22.90 -2.05
C ILE A 101 -7.17 22.05 -2.87
N LEU A 102 -7.44 21.91 -4.17
CA LEU A 102 -6.32 21.99 -5.10
C LEU A 102 -5.87 23.44 -5.05
N PHE A 103 -4.74 23.69 -4.40
CA PHE A 103 -3.97 24.91 -4.63
C PHE A 103 -4.02 25.23 -6.12
N PRO A 104 -4.34 26.48 -6.52
CA PRO A 104 -4.26 26.85 -7.92
C PRO A 104 -2.84 26.48 -8.36
N ARG A 105 -2.73 25.58 -9.35
CA ARG A 105 -1.46 25.42 -10.06
C ARG A 105 -1.10 26.81 -10.56
N THR A 106 -0.04 27.39 -10.02
CA THR A 106 0.57 28.64 -10.50
C THR A 106 1.24 28.48 -11.87
N THR A 107 0.94 27.39 -12.58
CA THR A 107 1.34 27.19 -13.97
C THR A 107 0.10 26.86 -14.82
N PRO A 108 -0.27 27.73 -15.78
CA PRO A 108 -1.41 27.49 -16.64
C PRO A 108 -1.05 26.39 -17.64
N VAL A 109 -1.69 25.23 -17.54
CA VAL A 109 -1.70 24.22 -18.62
C VAL A 109 -3.04 24.30 -19.30
N ALA A 110 -3.07 24.95 -20.46
CA ALA A 110 -4.26 25.05 -21.30
C ALA A 110 -4.59 23.69 -21.91
N ASN A 111 -5.56 22.97 -21.35
CA ASN A 111 -6.19 21.83 -22.00
C ASN A 111 -7.60 22.22 -22.44
N LYS A 112 -7.74 22.62 -23.71
CA LYS A 112 -9.05 22.80 -24.35
C LYS A 112 -9.63 21.44 -24.70
N ALA A 113 -10.62 20.97 -23.93
CA ALA A 113 -11.56 19.94 -24.36
C ALA A 113 -12.53 20.58 -25.38
N SER A 114 -12.15 20.56 -26.66
CA SER A 114 -12.95 21.15 -27.72
C SER A 114 -13.88 20.10 -28.36
N THR A 115 -15.06 20.55 -28.80
CA THR A 115 -16.10 19.74 -29.42
C THR A 115 -15.62 19.15 -30.76
N SER A 116 -16.32 18.14 -31.29
CA SER A 116 -15.90 17.40 -32.50
C SER A 116 -15.75 18.27 -33.76
N VAL A 117 -16.38 19.45 -33.78
CA VAL A 117 -16.28 20.45 -34.87
C VAL A 117 -14.98 21.27 -34.76
N ASP A 118 -14.56 21.60 -33.55
CA ASP A 118 -13.38 22.44 -33.29
C ASP A 118 -12.05 21.72 -33.55
N ARG A 119 -12.01 20.40 -33.34
CA ARG A 119 -10.79 19.58 -33.58
C ARG A 119 -10.47 19.44 -35.06
N LYS A 120 -11.49 19.34 -35.92
CA LYS A 120 -11.30 19.22 -37.38
C LYS A 120 -10.77 20.54 -37.98
N GLN A 121 -11.27 21.68 -37.50
CA GLN A 121 -10.82 23.00 -37.95
C GLN A 121 -9.38 23.31 -37.53
N SER A 122 -9.01 22.98 -36.29
CA SER A 122 -7.64 23.21 -35.79
C SER A 122 -6.58 22.35 -36.48
N ILE A 123 -6.92 21.10 -36.85
CA ILE A 123 -6.00 20.24 -37.62
C ILE A 123 -5.83 20.77 -39.06
N ALA A 124 -6.90 21.24 -39.70
CA ALA A 124 -6.84 21.81 -41.05
C ALA A 124 -5.94 23.06 -41.10
N ASP A 125 -6.07 23.96 -40.12
CA ASP A 125 -5.25 25.18 -40.01
C ASP A 125 -3.77 24.87 -39.76
N ALA A 126 -3.47 23.83 -38.96
CA ALA A 126 -2.11 23.40 -38.72
C ALA A 126 -1.46 22.85 -40.01
N ILE A 127 -2.19 22.05 -40.78
CA ILE A 127 -1.70 21.49 -42.05
C ILE A 127 -1.46 22.60 -43.09
N ALA A 128 -2.35 23.60 -43.17
CA ALA A 128 -2.19 24.74 -44.08
C ALA A 128 -0.91 25.55 -43.80
N ARG A 129 -0.58 25.78 -42.52
CA ARG A 129 0.63 26.52 -42.11
C ARG A 129 1.91 25.78 -42.47
N VAL A 130 1.94 24.46 -42.30
CA VAL A 130 3.12 23.64 -42.67
C VAL A 130 3.29 23.62 -44.19
N LYS A 131 2.20 23.53 -44.95
CA LYS A 131 2.23 23.55 -46.42
C LYS A 131 2.73 24.91 -46.95
N ALA A 132 2.31 26.02 -46.35
CA ALA A 132 2.81 27.36 -46.68
C ALA A 132 4.32 27.49 -46.42
N LYS A 133 4.82 26.98 -45.28
CA LYS A 133 6.26 26.99 -44.96
C LYS A 133 7.08 26.12 -45.92
N LYS A 134 6.53 24.99 -46.39
CA LYS A 134 7.21 24.12 -47.35
C LYS A 134 7.31 24.71 -48.76
N ASN A 135 6.37 25.60 -49.13
CA ASN A 135 6.40 26.34 -50.40
C ASN A 135 7.35 27.56 -50.38
N LEU A 136 7.75 28.03 -49.20
CA LEU A 136 8.76 29.09 -49.00
C LEU A 136 10.20 28.54 -48.96
N ALA A 137 10.36 27.22 -48.81
CA ALA A 137 11.65 26.54 -48.73
C ALA A 137 12.10 25.93 -50.08
N LYS A 138 11.49 26.37 -51.19
CA LYS A 138 11.85 26.03 -52.57
C LYS A 138 12.11 27.32 -53.34
#